data_AF-A0A9P7EZV5-F1
#
_entry.id   AF-A0A9P7EZV5-F1
#
_cell.length_a   1.000
_cell.length_b   1.000
_cell.length_c   1.000
_cell.angle_alpha   90.00
_cell.angle_beta   90.00
_cell.angle_gamma   90.00
#
_symmetry.space_group_name_H-M   'P 1'
#
loop_
_entity.id
_entity.type
_entity.pdbx_description
1 polymer ?
#
loop_
_entity_poly.entity_id
_entity_poly.type
_entity_poly.pdbx_seq_one_letter_code
_entity_poly.pdbx_strand_id
1 'polypeptide(L)'
;MLACRQLAQVLADTYLHPIQLDLDMIRYNEALNKRSTRRINKHEDTLLQRFPHGSHQLLDKPTVLLDSGGRIVLWYLPDAISPWIQAEMEEATISMGHLLKNSMTGGEETKWHTFPGNFYKSDQRPLTPGCINIAPCWFQQG
;
A
#
# COMPACT_ATOMS: atom_id res chain seq x y z
N MET A 1 23.47 16.92 0.86
CA MET A 1 22.59 18.00 0.36
C MET A 1 21.78 17.60 -0.88
N LEU A 2 22.36 16.91 -1.88
CA LEU A 2 21.64 16.58 -3.13
C LEU A 2 20.42 15.66 -2.93
N ALA A 3 20.53 14.61 -2.09
CA ALA A 3 19.43 13.69 -1.81
C ALA A 3 18.22 14.38 -1.15
N CYS A 4 18.45 15.28 -0.19
CA CYS A 4 17.39 16.06 0.46
C CYS A 4 16.68 17.00 -0.54
N ARG A 5 17.41 17.53 -1.53
CA ARG A 5 16.84 18.39 -2.57
C ARG A 5 15.90 17.62 -3.50
N GLN A 6 16.30 16.43 -3.94
CA GLN A 6 15.48 15.57 -4.80
C GLN A 6 14.18 15.18 -4.09
N LEU A 7 14.27 14.71 -2.84
CA LEU A 7 13.09 14.39 -2.03
C LEU A 7 12.16 15.61 -1.87
N ALA A 8 12.71 16.77 -1.54
CA ALA A 8 11.93 17.99 -1.37
C ALA A 8 11.23 18.42 -2.67
N GLN A 9 11.90 18.28 -3.81
CA GLN A 9 11.31 18.58 -5.12
C GLN A 9 10.14 17.64 -5.43
N VAL A 10 10.34 16.32 -5.28
CA VAL A 10 9.27 15.33 -5.54
C VAL A 10 8.09 15.57 -4.61
N LEU A 11 8.32 15.86 -3.33
CA LEU A 11 7.26 16.24 -2.38
C LEU A 11 6.49 17.48 -2.82
N ALA A 12 7.17 18.51 -3.29
CA ALA A 12 6.53 19.72 -3.81
C ALA A 12 5.70 19.44 -5.07
N ASP A 13 6.24 18.64 -6.00
CA ASP A 13 5.55 18.27 -7.23
C ASP A 13 4.33 17.39 -6.95
N THR A 14 4.38 16.55 -5.92
CA THR A 14 3.23 15.74 -5.47
C THR A 14 2.05 16.60 -5.05
N TYR A 15 2.28 17.71 -4.34
CA TYR A 15 1.20 18.63 -3.94
C TYR A 15 0.45 19.25 -5.12
N LEU A 16 1.09 19.33 -6.29
CA LEU A 16 0.48 19.87 -7.51
C LEU A 16 -0.45 18.87 -8.21
N HIS A 17 -0.45 17.60 -7.80
CA HIS A 17 -1.22 16.53 -8.42
C HIS A 17 -2.08 15.77 -7.40
N PRO A 18 -3.09 16.42 -6.79
CA PRO A 18 -4.03 15.73 -5.93
C PRO A 18 -5.02 14.90 -6.75
N ILE A 19 -5.31 13.68 -6.29
CA ILE A 19 -6.42 12.86 -6.76
C ILE A 19 -7.36 12.62 -5.59
N GLN A 20 -8.60 13.03 -5.75
CA GLN A 20 -9.66 12.80 -4.79
C GLN A 20 -10.32 11.44 -5.06
N LEU A 21 -10.31 10.57 -4.05
CA LEU A 21 -11.00 9.29 -4.08
C LEU A 21 -12.44 9.44 -3.58
N ASP A 22 -13.36 8.68 -4.17
CA ASP A 22 -14.72 8.52 -3.64
C ASP A 22 -14.75 7.46 -2.52
N LEU A 23 -13.92 7.70 -1.49
CA LEU A 23 -13.78 6.83 -0.33
C LEU A 23 -13.66 7.69 0.92
N ASP A 24 -14.46 7.44 1.96
CA ASP A 24 -14.28 8.05 3.28
C ASP A 24 -13.47 7.10 4.16
N MET A 25 -12.21 7.45 4.41
CA MET A 25 -11.28 6.59 5.14
C MET A 25 -11.64 6.46 6.62
N ILE A 26 -12.28 7.48 7.21
CA ILE A 26 -12.74 7.40 8.60
C ILE A 26 -13.88 6.40 8.70
N ARG A 27 -14.89 6.51 7.82
CA ARG A 27 -16.00 5.54 7.78
C ARG A 27 -15.54 4.14 7.43
N TYR A 28 -14.57 4.00 6.54
CA TYR A 28 -13.97 2.71 6.20
C TYR A 28 -13.29 2.09 7.43
N ASN A 29 -12.46 2.86 8.13
CA ASN A 29 -11.79 2.39 9.35
C ASN A 29 -12.77 2.03 10.48
N GLU A 30 -13.84 2.80 10.66
CA GLU A 30 -14.91 2.47 11.61
C GLU A 30 -15.62 1.16 11.25
N ALA A 31 -15.85 0.93 9.96
CA ALA A 31 -16.51 -0.28 9.46
C ALA A 31 -15.63 -1.53 9.56
N LEU A 32 -14.30 -1.38 9.54
CA LEU A 32 -13.35 -2.49 9.67
C LEU A 32 -13.41 -3.23 11.01
N ASN A 33 -14.14 -2.72 12.02
CA ASN A 33 -14.32 -3.32 13.36
C ASN A 33 -13.02 -3.73 14.06
N LYS A 34 -12.70 -3.08 15.20
CA LYS A 34 -11.47 -3.35 16.00
C LYS A 34 -11.23 -4.80 16.48
N ARG A 35 -12.13 -5.76 16.22
CA ARG A 35 -12.17 -7.07 16.89
C ARG A 35 -12.68 -8.27 16.08
N SER A 36 -12.79 -8.22 14.75
CA SER A 36 -13.12 -9.45 14.01
C SER A 36 -11.90 -10.38 13.93
N THR A 37 -11.67 -11.14 14.99
CA THR A 37 -10.63 -12.18 15.11
C THR A 37 -10.89 -13.41 14.24
N ARG A 38 -11.95 -13.40 13.42
CA ARG A 38 -12.31 -14.49 12.52
C ARG A 38 -12.75 -13.94 11.18
N ARG A 39 -12.22 -14.52 10.10
CA ARG A 39 -12.77 -14.42 8.74
C ARG A 39 -14.26 -14.75 8.79
N ILE A 40 -15.10 -13.76 8.60
CA ILE A 40 -16.50 -13.96 8.25
C ILE A 40 -16.60 -13.44 6.82
N ASN A 41 -16.65 -14.34 5.84
CA ASN A 41 -16.81 -13.97 4.42
C ASN A 41 -17.97 -12.97 4.24
N LYS A 42 -19.05 -13.10 5.02
CA LYS A 42 -20.17 -12.15 5.03
C LYS A 42 -19.77 -10.73 5.45
N HIS A 43 -18.80 -10.55 6.33
CA HIS A 43 -18.31 -9.24 6.75
C HIS A 43 -17.50 -8.57 5.63
N GLU A 44 -16.62 -9.33 4.97
CA GLU A 44 -15.88 -8.89 3.78
C GLU A 44 -16.83 -8.52 2.64
N ASP A 45 -17.84 -9.35 2.36
CA ASP A 45 -18.85 -9.06 1.35
C ASP A 45 -19.64 -7.78 1.70
N THR A 46 -19.97 -7.57 2.99
CA THR A 46 -20.63 -6.36 3.47
C THR A 46 -19.73 -5.13 3.33
N LEU A 47 -18.44 -5.27 3.61
CA LEU A 47 -17.46 -4.20 3.43
C LEU A 47 -17.30 -3.85 1.96
N LEU A 48 -17.20 -4.83 1.06
CA LEU A 48 -17.11 -4.61 -0.38
C LEU A 48 -18.38 -3.98 -0.97
N GLN A 49 -19.56 -4.33 -0.45
CA GLN A 49 -20.81 -3.65 -0.86
C GLN A 49 -20.84 -2.19 -0.41
N ARG A 50 -20.32 -1.88 0.78
CA ARG A 50 -20.33 -0.53 1.34
C ARG A 50 -19.19 0.35 0.82
N PHE A 51 -18.06 -0.27 0.50
CA PHE A 51 -16.84 0.35 0.02
C PHE A 51 -16.34 -0.45 -1.18
N PRO A 52 -16.96 -0.27 -2.36
CA PRO A 52 -16.58 -1.00 -3.56
C PRO A 52 -15.16 -0.65 -3.97
N HIS A 53 -14.53 -1.56 -4.72
CA HIS A 53 -13.23 -1.28 -5.32
C HIS A 53 -13.30 0.00 -6.17
N GLY A 54 -12.38 0.91 -5.92
CA GLY A 54 -12.20 2.10 -6.75
C GLY A 54 -11.75 1.73 -8.17
N SER A 55 -11.87 2.68 -9.09
CA SER A 55 -11.33 2.54 -10.44
C SER A 55 -9.81 2.32 -10.40
N HIS A 56 -9.32 1.46 -11.28
CA HIS A 56 -7.88 1.30 -11.45
C HIS A 56 -7.28 2.58 -12.01
N GLN A 57 -6.33 3.16 -11.29
CA GLN A 57 -5.64 4.38 -11.70
C GLN A 57 -4.14 4.16 -11.74
N LEU A 58 -3.55 4.37 -12.91
CA LEU A 58 -2.11 4.37 -13.07
C LEU A 58 -1.54 5.66 -12.47
N LEU A 59 -0.58 5.52 -11.57
CA LEU A 59 0.21 6.63 -11.03
C LEU A 59 1.57 6.60 -11.71
N ASP A 60 1.82 7.54 -12.61
CA ASP A 60 3.04 7.66 -13.40
C ASP A 60 3.86 8.93 -13.05
N LYS A 61 3.34 9.78 -12.17
CA LYS A 61 3.94 11.04 -11.74
C LYS A 61 3.73 11.27 -10.24
N PRO A 62 4.56 12.11 -9.58
CA PRO A 62 4.39 12.42 -8.16
C PRO A 62 2.96 12.87 -7.85
N THR A 63 2.28 12.18 -6.93
CA THR A 63 0.82 12.28 -6.75
C THR A 63 0.41 12.04 -5.30
N VAL A 64 -0.57 12.81 -4.81
CA VAL A 64 -1.17 12.60 -3.49
C VAL A 64 -2.60 12.11 -3.65
N LEU A 65 -2.91 10.96 -3.04
CA LEU A 65 -4.27 10.46 -2.98
C LEU A 65 -4.95 11.00 -1.72
N LEU A 66 -6.12 11.58 -1.91
CA LEU A 66 -6.95 12.13 -0.85
C LEU A 66 -8.24 11.32 -0.73
N ASP A 67 -8.71 11.11 0.49
CA ASP A 67 -10.05 10.57 0.75
C ASP A 67 -11.11 11.63 0.43
N SER A 68 -12.38 11.26 0.39
CA SER A 68 -13.51 12.15 0.11
C SER A 68 -13.61 13.35 1.07
N GLY A 69 -13.01 13.28 2.26
CA GLY A 69 -12.90 14.37 3.23
C GLY A 69 -11.64 15.24 3.08
N GLY A 70 -10.81 14.99 2.06
CA GLY A 70 -9.57 15.72 1.79
C GLY A 70 -8.37 15.25 2.62
N ARG A 71 -8.48 14.09 3.30
CA ARG A 71 -7.39 13.53 4.12
C ARG A 71 -6.44 12.73 3.24
N ILE A 72 -5.16 12.85 3.52
CA ILE A 72 -4.12 12.12 2.79
C ILE A 72 -4.25 10.61 3.07
N VAL A 73 -4.37 9.83 2.00
CA VAL A 73 -4.39 8.36 2.00
C VAL A 73 -3.04 7.78 1.63
N LEU A 74 -2.43 8.32 0.57
CA LEU A 74 -1.17 7.83 0.02
C LEU A 74 -0.38 8.99 -0.60
N TRP A 75 0.92 8.96 -0.37
CA TRP A 75 1.88 9.73 -1.15
C TRP A 75 2.55 8.79 -2.14
N TYR A 76 2.39 9.07 -3.43
CA TYR A 76 3.16 8.43 -4.48
C TYR A 76 4.31 9.36 -4.87
N LEU A 77 5.52 8.96 -4.50
CA LEU A 77 6.75 9.75 -4.60
C LEU A 77 7.78 9.03 -5.49
N PRO A 78 7.54 8.96 -6.82
CA PRO A 78 8.51 8.33 -7.73
C PRO A 78 9.81 9.12 -7.69
N ASP A 79 10.93 8.42 -7.72
CA ASP A 79 12.27 9.00 -7.73
C ASP A 79 12.55 9.99 -6.58
N ALA A 80 11.85 9.87 -5.45
CA ALA A 80 12.16 10.68 -4.26
C ALA A 80 13.56 10.39 -3.70
N ILE A 81 14.06 9.17 -3.94
CA ILE A 81 15.40 8.72 -3.54
C ILE A 81 16.27 8.68 -4.79
N SER A 82 17.50 9.19 -4.69
CA SER A 82 18.42 9.23 -5.83
C SER A 82 18.82 7.82 -6.30
N PRO A 83 19.03 7.59 -7.61
CA PRO A 83 19.30 6.26 -8.16
C PRO A 83 20.46 5.50 -7.50
N TRP A 84 21.54 6.18 -7.14
CA TRP A 84 22.68 5.53 -6.48
C TRP A 84 22.34 5.03 -5.07
N ILE A 85 21.49 5.73 -4.30
CA ILE A 85 21.01 5.25 -3.00
C ILE A 85 20.10 4.04 -3.21
N GLN A 86 19.23 4.07 -4.23
CA GLN A 86 18.39 2.93 -4.56
C GLN A 86 19.23 1.69 -4.91
N ALA A 87 20.31 1.86 -5.68
CA ALA A 87 21.23 0.78 -6.03
C ALA A 87 21.95 0.20 -4.80
N GLU A 88 22.43 1.04 -3.88
CA GLU A 88 23.04 0.60 -2.62
C GLU A 88 22.03 -0.15 -1.73
N MET A 89 20.78 0.32 -1.66
CA MET A 89 19.71 -0.37 -0.93
C MET A 89 19.39 -1.73 -1.57
N GLU A 90 19.34 -1.80 -2.89
CA GLU A 90 19.13 -3.05 -3.62
C GLU A 90 20.28 -4.04 -3.36
N GLU A 91 21.53 -3.61 -3.50
CA GLU A 91 22.71 -4.45 -3.25
C GLU A 91 22.72 -4.99 -1.81
N ALA A 92 22.45 -4.13 -0.82
CA ALA A 92 22.37 -4.53 0.57
C ALA A 92 21.21 -5.52 0.85
N THR A 93 20.13 -5.48 0.06
CA THR A 93 18.92 -6.29 0.30
C THR A 93 18.84 -7.55 -0.57
N ILE A 94 19.63 -7.67 -1.64
CA ILE A 94 19.66 -8.83 -2.54
C ILE A 94 19.85 -10.15 -1.78
N SER A 95 20.76 -10.17 -0.80
CA SER A 95 21.06 -11.38 -0.03
C SER A 95 19.87 -11.86 0.83
N MET A 96 18.96 -10.96 1.18
CA MET A 96 17.76 -11.25 1.99
C MET A 96 16.60 -11.80 1.18
N GLY A 97 16.69 -11.87 -0.16
CA GLY A 97 15.59 -12.33 -1.01
C GLY A 97 15.04 -13.71 -0.61
N HIS A 98 15.91 -14.64 -0.21
CA HIS A 98 15.50 -15.96 0.27
C HIS A 98 14.77 -15.92 1.61
N LEU A 99 15.20 -15.04 2.55
CA LEU A 99 14.53 -14.85 3.84
C LEU A 99 13.14 -14.24 3.65
N LEU A 100 13.01 -13.25 2.78
CA LEU A 100 11.73 -12.61 2.44
C LEU A 100 10.76 -13.63 1.82
N LYS A 101 11.24 -14.48 0.91
CA LYS A 101 10.42 -15.54 0.31
C LYS A 101 9.94 -16.55 1.36
N ASN A 102 10.80 -16.93 2.30
CA ASN A 102 10.47 -17.87 3.37
C ASN A 102 9.62 -17.26 4.49
N SER A 103 9.54 -15.93 4.58
CA SER A 103 8.69 -15.22 5.55
C SER A 103 7.19 -15.31 5.24
N MET A 104 6.84 -15.68 4.01
CA MET A 104 5.46 -15.96 3.63
C MET A 104 5.08 -17.35 4.16
N THR A 105 4.37 -17.41 5.28
CA THR A 105 3.91 -18.66 5.89
C THR A 105 2.84 -19.32 5.02
N GLY A 106 3.28 -20.20 4.11
CA GLY A 106 2.39 -21.10 3.39
C GLY A 106 1.91 -22.20 4.33
N GLY A 107 0.80 -22.00 5.05
CA GLY A 107 0.15 -23.15 5.69
C GLY A 107 -0.78 -22.89 6.86
N GLU A 108 -0.72 -21.75 7.55
CA GLU A 108 -1.60 -21.50 8.71
C GLU A 108 -2.70 -20.49 8.39
N GLU A 109 -3.90 -20.72 8.95
CA GLU A 109 -4.96 -19.71 8.97
C GLU A 109 -4.44 -18.47 9.70
N THR A 110 -4.08 -17.45 8.93
CA THR A 110 -3.63 -16.21 9.51
C THR A 110 -4.82 -15.32 9.88
N LYS A 111 -4.62 -14.46 10.88
CA LYS A 111 -5.55 -13.35 11.17
C LYS A 111 -5.49 -12.24 10.11
N TRP A 112 -4.67 -12.40 9.07
CA TRP A 112 -4.57 -11.45 7.97
C TRP A 112 -5.75 -11.66 7.00
N HIS A 113 -6.24 -10.55 6.46
CA HIS A 113 -7.32 -10.49 5.48
C HIS A 113 -6.69 -10.90 4.16
N THR A 114 -6.96 -12.14 3.80
CA THR A 114 -6.30 -12.85 2.70
C THR A 114 -7.22 -12.89 1.46
N PHE A 115 -8.19 -11.98 1.36
CA PHE A 115 -9.16 -11.93 0.25
C PHE A 115 -8.42 -11.78 -1.09
N PRO A 116 -8.47 -12.79 -1.99
CA PRO A 116 -7.63 -12.81 -3.18
C PRO A 116 -7.81 -11.61 -4.11
N GLY A 117 -8.99 -10.99 -4.14
CA GLY A 117 -9.25 -9.79 -4.95
C GLY A 117 -8.47 -8.54 -4.51
N ASN A 118 -7.87 -8.55 -3.31
CA ASN A 118 -7.02 -7.45 -2.83
C ASN A 118 -5.55 -7.59 -3.28
N PHE A 119 -5.17 -8.71 -3.90
CA PHE A 119 -3.78 -8.99 -4.24
C PHE A 119 -3.63 -9.18 -5.75
N TYR A 120 -2.62 -8.55 -6.33
CA TYR A 120 -2.21 -8.88 -7.69
C TYR A 120 -1.58 -10.27 -7.73
N LYS A 121 -1.82 -11.00 -8.83
CA LYS A 121 -1.07 -12.23 -9.09
C LYS A 121 0.41 -11.84 -9.25
N SER A 122 1.26 -12.41 -8.42
CA SER A 122 2.71 -12.22 -8.52
C SER A 122 3.19 -12.86 -9.83
N ASP A 123 3.38 -12.06 -10.87
CA ASP A 123 4.20 -12.47 -12.00
C ASP A 123 5.63 -12.68 -11.48
N GLN A 124 6.28 -13.77 -11.88
CA GLN A 124 7.62 -14.14 -11.41
C GLN A 124 8.68 -13.11 -11.83
N ARG A 125 8.82 -12.04 -11.04
CA ARG A 125 9.90 -11.07 -11.13
C ARG A 125 11.08 -11.51 -10.24
N PRO A 126 12.32 -11.10 -10.55
CA PRO A 126 13.51 -11.47 -9.77
C PRO A 126 13.42 -11.00 -8.30
N LEU A 127 12.77 -9.86 -8.05
CA LEU A 127 12.22 -9.54 -6.73
C LEU A 127 10.80 -10.11 -6.64
N THR A 128 10.61 -11.07 -5.73
CA THR A 128 9.25 -11.40 -5.25
C THR A 128 8.66 -10.11 -4.69
N PRO A 129 7.50 -9.62 -5.19
CA PRO A 129 6.88 -8.44 -4.62
C PRO A 129 6.77 -8.62 -3.11
N GLY A 130 7.53 -7.81 -2.37
CA GLY A 130 7.48 -7.81 -0.92
C GLY A 130 6.06 -7.51 -0.47
N CYS A 131 5.63 -8.17 0.61
CA CYS A 131 4.29 -8.11 1.19
C CYS A 131 3.93 -6.74 1.80
N ILE A 132 4.48 -5.63 1.28
CA ILE A 132 4.04 -4.29 1.64
C ILE A 132 2.83 -3.98 0.77
N ASN A 133 1.73 -4.69 1.03
CA ASN A 133 0.44 -4.10 0.75
C ASN A 133 0.30 -2.92 1.71
N ILE A 134 0.49 -1.71 1.19
CA ILE A 134 0.08 -0.52 1.91
C ILE A 134 -1.45 -0.58 1.92
N ALA A 135 -2.00 -1.20 2.95
CA ALA A 135 -3.41 -1.09 3.29
C ALA A 135 -3.49 0.05 4.31
N PRO A 136 -3.77 1.29 3.89
CA PRO A 136 -3.58 2.48 4.74
C PRO A 136 -4.43 2.47 6.03
N CYS A 137 -5.53 1.71 6.08
CA CYS A 137 -6.33 1.52 7.30
C CYS A 137 -5.95 0.27 8.13
N TRP A 138 -4.97 -0.52 7.67
CA TRP A 138 -4.59 -1.78 8.30
C TRP A 138 -3.71 -1.59 9.53
N PHE A 139 -2.67 -0.75 9.37
CA PHE A 139 -1.67 -0.51 10.40
C PHE A 139 -2.11 0.56 11.41
N GLN A 140 -3.26 1.19 11.20
CA GLN A 140 -3.85 2.15 12.14
C GLN A 140 -4.63 1.46 13.27
N GLN A 141 -4.87 0.15 13.19
CA GLN A 141 -5.40 -0.64 14.30
C GLN A 141 -4.25 -1.05 15.23
N GLY A 142 -3.85 -0.12 16.09
CA GLY A 142 -3.07 -0.41 17.30
C GLY A 142 -3.91 -1.11 18.37
#